data_AF-A0A0T9P7C4-F1
#
_entry.id   AF-A0A0T9P7C4-F1
#
_cell.length_a   1.000
_cell.length_b   1.000
_cell.length_c   1.000
_cell.angle_alpha   90.00
_cell.angle_beta   90.00
_cell.angle_gamma   90.00
#
_symmetry.space_group_name_H-M   'P 1'
#
loop_
_entity.id
_entity.type
_entity.pdbx_description
1 polymer ?
#
loop_
_entity_poly.entity_id
_entity_poly.type
_entity_poly.pdbx_seq_one_letter_code
_entity_poly.pdbx_strand_id
1 'polypeptide(L)'
;MILRKSDWHPADIIAALRKKGTTLAALSRKAGLSSSTLANALTRPWPKGEWLIAECLDIHPSEIWPTRYFDPKTGNLLDRKVRIRPTPTQP
;
A
#
# COMPACT_ATOMS: atom_id res chain seq x y z
N MET A 1 -6.57 23.27 14.00
CA MET A 1 -5.99 22.84 12.70
C MET A 1 -6.07 21.33 12.64
N ILE A 2 -6.78 20.74 11.68
CA ILE A 2 -6.75 19.29 11.48
C ILE A 2 -5.36 18.96 10.91
N LEU A 3 -4.53 18.21 11.67
CA LEU A 3 -3.27 17.68 11.18
C LEU A 3 -3.58 16.76 9.99
N ARG A 4 -3.38 17.26 8.77
CA ARG A 4 -3.45 16.42 7.57
C ARG A 4 -2.25 15.50 7.59
N LYS A 5 -2.43 14.26 8.07
CA LYS A 5 -1.45 13.20 7.93
C LYS A 5 -1.22 13.03 6.42
N SER A 6 -0.01 13.33 5.95
CA SER A 6 0.37 13.21 4.54
C SER A 6 0.73 11.77 4.21
N ASP A 7 0.61 11.40 2.94
CA ASP A 7 1.11 10.13 2.45
C ASP A 7 2.61 10.01 2.71
N TRP A 8 3.07 8.80 3.05
CA TRP A 8 4.49 8.53 3.19
C TRP A 8 5.20 8.80 1.87
N HIS A 9 6.42 9.35 1.97
CA HIS A 9 7.25 9.50 0.78
C HIS A 9 7.62 8.11 0.24
N PRO A 10 7.67 7.91 -1.09
CA PRO A 10 8.08 6.63 -1.68
C PRO A 10 9.41 6.10 -1.13
N ALA A 11 10.35 7.01 -0.84
CA ALA A 11 11.63 6.67 -0.23
C ALA A 11 11.49 6.11 1.20
N ASP A 12 10.59 6.65 2.03
CA ASP A 12 10.33 6.16 3.39
C ASP A 12 9.73 4.76 3.37
N ILE A 13 8.82 4.50 2.43
CA ILE A 13 8.24 3.17 2.22
C ILE A 13 9.35 2.18 1.85
N ILE A 14 10.20 2.53 0.88
CA ILE A 14 11.34 1.70 0.48
C ILE A 14 12.30 1.48 1.65
N ALA A 15 12.58 2.52 2.44
CA ALA A 15 13.45 2.42 3.61
C ALA A 15 12.86 1.50 4.69
N ALA A 16 11.56 1.61 4.97
CA ALA A 16 10.86 0.75 5.93
C ALA A 16 10.85 -0.72 5.48
N LEU A 17 10.61 -0.97 4.18
CA LEU A 17 10.70 -2.31 3.61
C LEU A 17 12.12 -2.89 3.77
N ARG A 18 13.15 -2.07 3.50
CA ARG A 18 14.56 -2.48 3.67
C ARG A 18 14.91 -2.73 5.14
N LYS A 19 14.38 -1.94 6.08
CA LYS A 19 14.53 -2.17 7.52
C LYS A 19 13.90 -3.49 7.97
N LYS A 20 12.81 -3.92 7.32
CA LYS A 20 12.20 -5.26 7.51
C LYS A 20 12.95 -6.38 6.76
N GLY A 21 14.02 -6.06 6.02
CA GLY A 21 14.79 -7.03 5.25
C GLY A 21 14.13 -7.45 3.93
N THR A 22 13.16 -6.70 3.43
CA THR A 22 12.52 -6.97 2.14
C THR A 22 12.73 -5.83 1.14
N THR A 23 12.37 -6.07 -0.12
CA THR A 23 12.32 -5.05 -1.17
C THR A 23 11.00 -5.13 -1.93
N LEU A 24 10.64 -4.08 -2.66
CA LEU A 24 9.46 -4.09 -3.54
C LEU A 24 9.52 -5.22 -4.56
N ALA A 25 10.69 -5.49 -5.12
CA ALA A 25 10.88 -6.60 -6.06
C ALA A 25 10.66 -7.96 -5.37
N ALA A 26 11.18 -8.15 -4.15
CA ALA A 26 10.96 -9.37 -3.37
C ALA A 26 9.48 -9.56 -3.01
N LEU A 27 8.79 -8.49 -2.59
CA LEU A 27 7.35 -8.51 -2.33
C LEU A 27 6.55 -8.83 -3.58
N SER A 28 6.92 -8.25 -4.72
CA SER A 28 6.26 -8.53 -5.99
C SER A 28 6.36 -10.00 -6.37
N ARG A 29 7.55 -10.61 -6.21
CA ARG A 29 7.75 -12.04 -6.45
C ARG A 29 6.92 -12.90 -5.50
N LYS A 30 6.88 -12.55 -4.21
CA LYS A 30 6.03 -13.24 -3.22
C LYS A 30 4.55 -13.19 -3.60
N ALA A 31 4.11 -12.09 -4.18
CA ALA A 31 2.72 -11.91 -4.60
C ALA A 31 2.41 -12.50 -6.00
N GLY A 32 3.39 -13.13 -6.67
CA GLY A 32 3.22 -13.66 -8.04
C GLY A 32 3.09 -12.58 -9.11
N LEU A 33 3.59 -11.38 -8.85
CA LEU A 33 3.49 -10.22 -9.74
C LEU A 33 4.87 -9.88 -10.34
N SER A 34 4.87 -9.28 -11.54
CA SER A 34 6.10 -8.80 -12.17
C SER A 34 6.79 -7.75 -11.30
N SER A 35 8.12 -7.83 -11.17
CA SER A 35 8.94 -7.02 -10.24
C SER A 35 8.68 -5.51 -10.30
N SER A 36 8.18 -5.01 -11.43
CA SER A 36 7.86 -3.59 -11.65
C SER A 36 6.41 -3.23 -11.32
N THR A 37 5.50 -4.20 -11.23
CA THR A 37 4.08 -3.96 -10.97
C THR A 37 3.85 -3.34 -9.59
N LEU A 38 4.60 -3.78 -8.57
CA LEU A 38 4.49 -3.24 -7.22
C LEU A 38 5.00 -1.80 -7.07
N ALA A 39 5.98 -1.41 -7.89
CA ALA A 39 6.46 -0.02 -7.90
C ALA A 39 5.36 0.98 -8.31
N ASN A 40 4.39 0.55 -9.13
CA ASN A 40 3.26 1.39 -9.52
C ASN A 40 2.33 1.74 -8.33
N ALA A 41 2.35 0.96 -7.24
CA ALA A 41 1.58 1.27 -6.03
C ALA A 41 2.01 2.59 -5.38
N LEU A 42 3.29 2.96 -5.53
CA LEU A 42 3.86 4.16 -4.94
C LEU A 42 3.35 5.43 -5.63
N THR A 43 3.13 5.37 -6.94
CA THR A 43 2.73 6.52 -7.76
C THR A 43 1.23 6.59 -7.99
N ARG A 44 0.53 5.45 -8.06
CA ARG A 44 -0.91 5.37 -8.37
C ARG A 44 -1.69 4.62 -7.28
N PRO A 45 -2.95 5.00 -7.01
CA PRO A 45 -3.82 4.28 -6.08
C PRO A 45 -4.06 2.86 -6.58
N TRP A 46 -3.37 1.91 -5.96
CA TRP A 46 -3.49 0.49 -6.26
C TRP A 46 -3.72 -0.31 -4.97
N PRO A 47 -4.99 -0.51 -4.58
CA PRO A 47 -5.33 -1.12 -3.29
C PRO A 47 -4.62 -2.45 -3.04
N LYS A 48 -4.53 -3.34 -4.04
CA LYS A 48 -3.84 -4.63 -3.87
C LYS A 48 -2.36 -4.46 -3.52
N GLY A 49 -1.65 -3.55 -4.19
CA GLY A 49 -0.24 -3.29 -3.92
C GLY A 49 0.00 -2.56 -2.61
N GLU A 50 -0.86 -1.58 -2.29
CA GLU A 50 -0.84 -0.87 -1.02
C GLU A 50 -0.99 -1.83 0.16
N TRP A 51 -1.94 -2.77 0.07
CA TRP A 51 -2.15 -3.81 1.08
C TRP A 51 -0.94 -4.76 1.21
N LEU A 52 -0.33 -5.18 0.11
CA LEU A 52 0.88 -6.03 0.17
C LEU A 52 2.05 -5.36 0.89
N ILE A 53 2.25 -4.05 0.64
CA ILE A 53 3.29 -3.27 1.31
C ILE A 53 2.96 -3.12 2.79
N ALA A 54 1.72 -2.77 3.10
CA ALA A 54 1.25 -2.55 4.46
C ALA A 54 1.31 -3.83 5.31
N GLU A 55 0.87 -4.97 4.77
CA GLU A 55 0.97 -6.29 5.38
C GLU A 55 2.43 -6.64 5.71
N CYS A 56 3.37 -6.35 4.80
CA CYS A 56 4.79 -6.60 5.05
C CYS A 56 5.38 -5.71 6.16
N LEU A 57 4.88 -4.49 6.28
CA LEU A 57 5.27 -3.55 7.33
C LEU A 57 4.54 -3.79 8.65
N ASP A 58 3.55 -4.70 8.67
CA ASP A 58 2.67 -5.01 9.79
C ASP A 58 1.88 -3.77 10.26
N ILE A 59 1.48 -2.92 9.31
CA ILE A 59 0.68 -1.71 9.56
C ILE A 59 -0.51 -1.65 8.61
N HIS A 60 -1.51 -0.84 8.93
CA HIS A 60 -2.65 -0.66 8.05
C HIS A 60 -2.27 0.27 6.86
N PRO A 61 -2.74 0.04 5.62
CA PRO A 61 -2.42 0.90 4.48
C PRO A 61 -2.87 2.35 4.67
N SER A 62 -3.83 2.62 5.56
CA SER A 62 -4.22 3.99 5.93
C SER A 62 -3.16 4.75 6.73
N GLU A 63 -2.20 4.07 7.35
CA GLU A 63 -1.06 4.71 8.03
C GLU A 63 -0.03 5.21 7.01
N ILE A 64 0.12 4.50 5.89
CA ILE A 64 1.05 4.85 4.81
C ILE A 64 0.42 5.86 3.86
N TRP A 65 -0.86 5.66 3.49
CA TRP A 65 -1.62 6.53 2.60
C TRP A 65 -2.90 7.06 3.26
N PRO A 66 -2.77 7.87 4.32
CA PRO A 66 -3.92 8.46 4.99
C PRO A 66 -4.79 9.28 4.03
N THR A 67 -4.22 9.96 3.03
CA THR A 67 -5.02 10.79 2.10
C THR A 67 -5.91 9.94 1.18
N ARG A 68 -5.53 8.67 0.96
CA ARG A 68 -6.27 7.73 0.13
C ARG A 68 -7.33 6.97 0.92
N TYR A 69 -7.07 6.67 2.19
CA TYR A 69 -7.94 5.86 3.03
C TYR A 69 -8.79 6.68 4.02
N PHE A 70 -8.53 7.97 4.23
CA PHE A 70 -9.40 8.83 5.02
C PHE A 70 -10.15 9.81 4.13
N ASP A 71 -11.45 9.96 4.39
CA ASP A 71 -12.25 10.97 3.72
C ASP A 71 -11.89 12.36 4.29
N PRO A 72 -11.46 13.33 3.45
CA PRO A 72 -11.04 14.64 3.91
C PRO A 72 -12.17 15.49 4.51
N LYS A 73 -13.43 15.10 4.31
CA LYS A 73 -14.61 15.80 4.84
C LYS A 73 -15.16 15.17 6.10
N THR A 74 -15.18 13.83 6.18
CA THR A 74 -15.80 13.11 7.30
C THR A 74 -14.79 12.51 8.28
N GLY A 75 -13.51 12.39 7.90
CA GLY A 75 -12.48 11.72 8.71
C GLY A 75 -12.69 10.21 8.85
N ASN A 76 -13.68 9.64 8.15
CA ASN A 76 -13.96 8.22 8.20
C ASN A 76 -12.96 7.42 7.36
N LEU A 77 -12.64 6.21 7.82
CA LEU A 77 -11.80 5.27 7.11
C LEU A 77 -12.59 4.65 5.96
N LEU A 78 -12.18 4.95 4.73
CA LEU A 78 -12.71 4.41 3.51
C LEU A 78 -12.13 3.03 3.27
N ASP A 79 -12.97 2.00 3.33
CA ASP A 79 -12.55 0.63 3.04
C ASP A 79 -12.36 0.46 1.52
N ARG A 80 -11.12 0.66 1.05
CA ARG A 80 -10.74 0.45 -0.36
C ARG A 80 -10.48 -1.02 -0.68
N LYS A 81 -10.56 -1.93 0.31
CA LYS A 81 -10.40 -3.38 0.09
C LYS A 81 -11.47 -3.91 -0.85
N VAL A 82 -12.67 -3.31 -0.82
CA VAL A 82 -13.79 -3.59 -1.74
C VAL A 82 -13.43 -3.41 -3.22
N ARG A 83 -12.45 -2.57 -3.55
CA ARG A 83 -11.97 -2.35 -4.93
C ARG A 83 -10.91 -3.34 -5.39
N ILE A 84 -10.41 -4.20 -4.49
CA ILE A 84 -9.49 -5.27 -4.85
C ILE A 84 -10.33 -6.32 -5.56
N ARG A 85 -10.19 -6.42 -6.90
CA ARG A 85 -10.76 -7.55 -7.62
C ARG A 85 -10.14 -8.82 -7.04
N PRO A 86 -10.94 -9.84 -6.67
CA PRO A 86 -10.38 -11.13 -6.33
C PRO A 86 -9.57 -11.59 -7.54
N THR A 87 -8.28 -11.86 -7.31
CA THR A 87 -7.47 -12.55 -8.32
C THR A 87 -8.20 -13.85 -8.62
N PRO A 88 -8.46 -14.22 -9.89
CA PRO A 88 -8.92 -15.57 -10.17
C PRO A 88 -7.87 -16.52 -9.62
N THR A 89 -8.26 -17.25 -8.58
CA THR A 89 -7.50 -18.37 -8.02
C THR A 89 -7.24 -19.31 -9.19
N GLN A 90 -5.98 -19.39 -9.64
CA GLN A 90 -5.64 -20.38 -10.66
C GLN A 90 -5.84 -21.78 -10.03
N PRO A 91 -6.58 -22.67 -10.70
CA PRO A 91 -6.79 -24.05 -10.25
C PRO A 91 -5.49 -24.88 -10.28
#